data_AF-A0A969M7I3-F1
#
_entry.id   AF-A0A969M7I3-F1
#
_cell.length_a   1.000
_cell.length_b   1.000
_cell.length_c   1.000
_cell.angle_alpha   90.00
_cell.angle_beta   90.00
_cell.angle_gamma   90.00
#
_symmetry.space_group_name_H-M   'P 1'
#
loop_
_entity.id
_entity.type
_entity.pdbx_description
1 polymer ?
#
loop_
_entity_poly.entity_id
_entity_poly.type
_entity_poly.pdbx_seq_one_letter_code
_entity_poly.pdbx_strand_id
1 'polypeptide(L)'
;MKKAFGDRAPALMRRLSVLREARTLADVPRVPPERCHELTGRREGQLAVVIKDNWRLVFRPAHDPPPRKPDGGLDHSQVTEIELIEVVDYHGE
;
A
#
# COMPACT_ATOMS: atom_id res chain seq x y z
N MET A 1 -13.78 5.47 12.56
CA MET A 1 -12.76 6.10 11.68
C MET A 1 -12.34 7.51 12.13
N LYS A 2 -13.24 8.50 12.23
CA LYS A 2 -12.88 9.88 12.62
C LYS A 2 -12.26 9.99 14.03
N LYS A 3 -12.72 9.18 15.00
CA LYS A 3 -12.12 9.11 16.34
C LYS A 3 -10.69 8.53 16.36
N ALA A 4 -10.35 7.65 15.43
CA ALA A 4 -9.05 6.96 15.41
C ALA A 4 -8.00 7.68 14.55
N PHE A 5 -8.43 8.26 13.42
CA PHE A 5 -7.52 8.87 12.44
C PHE A 5 -7.73 10.38 12.26
N GLY A 6 -8.66 11.00 12.99
CA GLY A 6 -8.89 12.44 12.96
C GLY A 6 -9.15 12.97 11.54
N ASP A 7 -8.38 13.99 11.18
CA ASP A 7 -8.36 14.65 9.88
C ASP A 7 -7.78 13.80 8.74
N ARG A 8 -7.10 12.68 9.05
CA ARG A 8 -6.56 11.72 8.08
C ARG A 8 -7.60 10.72 7.60
N ALA A 9 -8.73 10.57 8.31
CA ALA A 9 -9.77 9.59 7.98
C ALA A 9 -10.31 9.72 6.54
N PRO A 10 -10.57 10.92 5.98
CA PRO A 10 -11.03 11.06 4.60
C PRO A 10 -9.98 10.59 3.58
N ALA A 11 -8.70 10.90 3.83
CA ALA A 11 -7.62 10.46 2.95
C ALA A 11 -7.44 8.94 3.00
N LEU A 12 -7.49 8.34 4.19
CA LEU A 12 -7.42 6.88 4.36
C LEU A 12 -8.57 6.18 3.60
N MET A 13 -9.81 6.68 3.73
CA MET A 13 -10.96 6.14 3.00
C MET A 13 -10.77 6.19 1.48
N ARG A 14 -10.20 7.28 0.95
CA ARG A 14 -9.88 7.40 -0.47
C ARG A 14 -8.86 6.35 -0.91
N ARG A 15 -7.80 6.12 -0.12
CA ARG A 15 -6.80 5.08 -0.43
C ARG A 15 -7.40 3.68 -0.42
N LEU A 16 -8.27 3.40 0.55
CA LEU A 16 -8.99 2.12 0.61
C LEU A 16 -9.91 1.94 -0.61
N SER A 17 -10.57 3.00 -1.09
CA SER A 17 -11.37 2.94 -2.32
C SER A 17 -10.51 2.62 -3.53
N VAL A 18 -9.39 3.35 -3.72
CA VAL A 18 -8.46 3.11 -4.84
C VAL A 18 -7.92 1.68 -4.82
N LEU A 19 -7.48 1.19 -3.65
CA LEU A 19 -6.97 -0.18 -3.51
C LEU A 19 -8.05 -1.24 -3.79
N ARG A 20 -9.32 -0.96 -3.42
CA ARG A 20 -10.44 -1.87 -3.65
C ARG A 20 -10.92 -1.89 -5.10
N GLU A 21 -10.79 -0.78 -5.82
CA GLU A 21 -11.21 -0.62 -7.22
C GLU A 21 -10.15 -1.13 -8.20
N ALA A 22 -8.87 -1.14 -7.79
CA ALA A 22 -7.78 -1.69 -8.56
C ALA A 22 -8.00 -3.19 -8.82
N ARG A 23 -7.91 -3.63 -10.08
CA ARG A 23 -7.99 -5.06 -10.42
C ARG A 23 -6.68 -5.76 -10.08
N THR A 24 -5.58 -5.02 -10.22
CA THR A 24 -4.23 -5.47 -9.90
C THR A 24 -3.47 -4.34 -9.24
N LEU A 25 -2.40 -4.66 -8.52
CA LEU A 25 -1.52 -3.66 -7.91
C LEU A 25 -0.91 -2.69 -8.94
N ALA A 26 -0.78 -3.11 -10.21
CA ALA A 26 -0.32 -2.26 -11.29
C ALA A 26 -1.29 -1.10 -11.61
N ASP A 27 -2.57 -1.22 -11.27
CA ASP A 27 -3.57 -0.15 -11.43
C ASP A 27 -3.47 0.91 -10.32
N VAL A 28 -2.73 0.65 -9.24
CA VAL A 28 -2.60 1.58 -8.11
C VAL A 28 -1.58 2.67 -8.45
N PRO A 29 -1.95 3.97 -8.40
CA PRO A 29 -1.04 5.05 -8.79
C PRO A 29 0.25 5.10 -7.95
N ARG A 30 1.39 5.13 -8.65
CA ARG A 30 2.73 5.38 -8.06
C ARG A 30 3.06 6.86 -7.89
N VAL A 31 2.20 7.72 -8.42
CA VAL A 31 2.33 9.18 -8.37
C VAL A 31 1.40 9.75 -7.29
N PRO A 32 1.51 11.05 -6.95
CA PRO A 32 0.59 11.66 -6.00
C PRO A 32 -0.87 11.54 -6.47
N PRO A 33 -1.82 11.39 -5.53
CA PRO A 33 -1.60 11.42 -4.08
C PRO A 33 -1.32 10.06 -3.42
N GLU A 34 -1.50 8.92 -4.09
CA GLU A 34 -1.29 7.58 -3.53
C GLU A 34 0.19 7.26 -3.30
N ARG A 35 1.06 7.60 -4.26
CA ARG A 35 2.51 7.31 -4.24
C ARG A 35 2.81 5.86 -3.82
N CYS A 36 2.15 4.87 -4.45
CA CYS A 36 2.39 3.45 -4.18
C CYS A 36 3.87 3.07 -4.45
N HIS A 37 4.53 2.47 -3.46
CA HIS A 37 5.92 2.02 -3.57
C HIS A 37 6.19 0.78 -2.71
N GLU A 38 7.15 -0.02 -3.14
CA GLU A 38 7.68 -1.15 -2.35
C GLU A 38 8.57 -0.63 -1.23
N LEU A 39 8.48 -1.30 -0.08
CA LEU A 39 9.34 -1.06 1.08
C LEU A 39 10.57 -1.97 1.01
N THR A 40 11.65 -1.53 1.65
CA THR A 40 12.95 -2.21 1.62
C THR A 40 13.41 -2.60 3.03
N GLY A 41 14.51 -3.35 3.11
CA GLY A 41 15.11 -3.78 4.38
C GLY A 41 14.18 -4.72 5.15
N ARG A 42 13.92 -4.44 6.44
CA ARG A 42 13.07 -5.28 7.29
C ARG A 42 11.61 -5.40 6.84
N ARG A 43 11.18 -4.51 5.93
CA ARG A 43 9.83 -4.49 5.35
C ARG A 43 9.81 -4.93 3.89
N GLU A 44 10.88 -5.60 3.42
CA GLU A 44 10.91 -6.17 2.07
C GLU A 44 9.69 -7.07 1.82
N GLY A 45 9.10 -6.94 0.62
CA GLY A 45 7.86 -7.61 0.24
C GLY A 45 6.58 -6.92 0.70
N GLN A 46 6.67 -5.82 1.45
CA GLN A 46 5.55 -4.93 1.76
C GLN A 46 5.54 -3.71 0.84
N LEU A 47 4.38 -3.08 0.72
CA LEU A 47 4.17 -1.84 -0.02
C LEU A 47 3.45 -0.82 0.85
N ALA A 48 3.54 0.45 0.46
CA ALA A 48 2.84 1.54 1.12
C ALA A 48 2.21 2.53 0.15
N VAL A 49 1.06 3.08 0.56
CA VAL A 49 0.47 4.29 -0.04
C VAL A 49 0.39 5.41 0.99
N VAL A 50 0.50 6.65 0.53
CA VAL A 50 0.44 7.86 1.33
C VAL A 50 -1.00 8.16 1.73
N ILE A 51 -1.23 8.30 3.03
CA ILE A 51 -2.50 8.81 3.55
C ILE A 51 -2.45 10.33 3.55
N LYS A 52 -1.59 10.91 4.39
CA LYS A 52 -1.40 12.35 4.56
C LYS A 52 -0.07 12.58 5.29
N ASP A 53 0.69 13.59 4.87
CA ASP A 53 1.99 13.94 5.46
C ASP A 53 2.90 12.69 5.55
N ASN A 54 3.28 12.29 6.76
CA ASN A 54 4.17 11.16 7.03
C ASN A 54 3.44 9.83 7.23
N TRP A 55 2.10 9.83 7.19
CA TRP A 55 1.29 8.65 7.43
C TRP A 55 1.17 7.78 6.19
N ARG A 56 1.31 6.47 6.39
CA ARG A 56 1.28 5.44 5.35
C ARG A 56 0.28 4.35 5.73
N LEU A 57 -0.42 3.83 4.72
CA LEU A 57 -1.12 2.55 4.81
C LEU A 57 -0.18 1.50 4.22
N VAL A 58 0.23 0.54 5.05
CA VAL A 58 1.14 -0.54 4.67
C VAL A 58 0.35 -1.83 4.42
N PHE A 59 0.70 -2.54 3.37
CA PHE A 59 0.07 -3.79 2.96
C PHE A 59 1.07 -4.71 2.25
N ARG A 60 0.69 -5.96 1.98
CA ARG A 60 1.49 -6.91 1.20
C ARG A 60 0.62 -7.71 0.22
N PRO A 61 1.20 -8.31 -0.84
CA PRO A 61 0.46 -9.28 -1.66
C PRO A 61 -0.03 -10.45 -0.81
N ALA A 62 -1.30 -10.81 -0.94
CA ALA A 62 -1.90 -11.96 -0.25
C ALA A 62 -1.89 -13.22 -1.15
N HIS A 63 -0.73 -13.51 -1.72
CA HIS A 63 -0.51 -14.64 -2.63
C HIS A 63 0.56 -15.57 -2.06
N ASP A 64 0.39 -16.88 -2.25
CA ASP A 64 1.36 -17.88 -1.82
C ASP A 64 1.71 -18.85 -2.98
N PRO A 65 2.89 -18.71 -3.62
CA PRO A 65 3.89 -17.66 -3.41
C PRO A 65 3.48 -16.30 -4.05
N PRO A 66 4.07 -15.17 -3.61
CA PRO A 66 3.87 -13.88 -4.27
C PRO A 66 4.30 -13.92 -5.75
N PRO A 67 3.52 -13.36 -6.69
CA PRO A 67 3.88 -13.33 -8.10
C PRO A 67 5.21 -12.61 -8.34
N ARG A 68 6.11 -13.25 -9.08
CA ARG A 68 7.44 -12.69 -9.38
C ARG A 68 7.64 -12.57 -10.88
N LYS A 69 8.35 -11.52 -11.27
CA LYS A 69 8.92 -11.34 -12.62
C LYS A 69 10.14 -12.25 -12.80
N PRO A 70 10.60 -12.48 -14.05
CA PRO A 70 11.81 -13.26 -14.32
C PRO A 70 13.09 -12.73 -13.64
N ASP A 71 13.13 -11.43 -13.32
CA ASP A 71 14.23 -10.78 -12.62
C ASP A 71 14.15 -10.90 -11.08
N GLY A 72 13.13 -11.58 -10.55
CA GLY A 72 12.89 -11.74 -9.11
C GLY A 72 12.10 -10.61 -8.44
N GLY A 73 11.82 -9.52 -9.16
CA GLY A 73 10.97 -8.44 -8.68
C GLY A 73 9.51 -8.87 -8.54
N LEU A 74 8.72 -8.15 -7.73
CA LEU A 74 7.29 -8.41 -7.63
C LEU A 74 6.60 -8.12 -8.97
N ASP A 75 5.73 -9.02 -9.43
CA ASP A 75 4.89 -8.75 -10.60
C ASP A 75 3.57 -8.11 -10.19
N HIS A 76 3.54 -6.78 -10.20
CA HIS A 76 2.38 -6.00 -9.77
C HIS A 76 1.15 -6.24 -10.66
N SER A 77 1.35 -6.69 -11.91
CA SER A 77 0.23 -6.99 -12.82
C SER A 77 -0.50 -8.28 -12.47
N GLN A 78 0.10 -9.11 -11.61
CA GLN A 78 -0.46 -10.39 -11.15
C GLN A 78 -0.92 -10.35 -9.70
N VAL A 79 -0.63 -9.27 -8.96
CA VAL A 79 -1.12 -9.10 -7.58
C VAL A 79 -2.56 -8.61 -7.60
N THR A 80 -3.51 -9.53 -7.43
CA THR A 80 -4.95 -9.27 -7.41
C THR A 80 -5.55 -9.20 -6.00
N GLU A 81 -4.76 -9.52 -4.97
CA GLU A 81 -5.21 -9.58 -3.58
C GLU A 81 -4.10 -9.06 -2.68
N ILE A 82 -4.49 -8.26 -1.69
CA ILE A 82 -3.57 -7.66 -0.72
C ILE A 82 -4.11 -7.82 0.70
N GLU A 83 -3.19 -7.94 1.65
CA GLU A 83 -3.48 -7.92 3.07
C GLU A 83 -3.04 -6.58 3.66
N LEU A 84 -3.96 -5.87 4.30
CA LEU A 84 -3.64 -4.63 5.01
C LEU A 84 -2.95 -4.97 6.33
N ILE A 85 -1.78 -4.38 6.56
CA ILE A 85 -0.95 -4.67 7.74
C ILE A 85 -1.15 -3.60 8.81
N GLU A 86 -0.92 -2.32 8.48
CA GLU A 86 -0.99 -1.25 9.47
C GLU A 86 -1.15 0.15 8.85
N VAL A 87 -1.54 1.11 9.70
CA VAL A 87 -1.49 2.54 9.41
C VAL A 87 -0.48 3.17 10.36
N VAL A 88 0.63 3.71 9.83
CA VAL A 88 1.80 4.11 10.63
C VAL A 88 2.34 5.47 10.19
N ASP A 89 2.95 6.21 11.14
CA ASP A 89 3.72 7.44 10.89
C ASP A 89 5.20 7.10 10.70
N TYR A 90 5.80 7.47 9.57
CA TYR A 90 7.19 7.15 9.28
C TYR A 90 8.21 8.05 10.01
N HIS A 91 7.79 9.10 10.71
CA HIS A 91 8.69 9.99 11.48
C HIS A 91 8.67 9.74 12.99
N GLY A 92 8.40 8.50 13.40
CA GLY A 92 8.28 8.09 14.82
C GLY A 92 9.51 7.43 15.44
N GLU A 93 10.69 7.51 14.83
CA GLU A 93 11.99 7.19 15.46
C GLU A 93 12.92 8.40 15.46
#